data_AF-A0A973A0Y5-F1
#
_entry.id   AF-A0A973A0Y5-F1
#
_cell.length_a   1.000
_cell.length_b   1.000
_cell.length_c   1.000
_cell.angle_alpha   90.00
_cell.angle_beta   90.00
_cell.angle_gamma   90.00
#
_symmetry.space_group_name_H-M   'P 1'
#
loop_
_entity.id
_entity.type
_entity.pdbx_description
1 polymer ?
#
loop_
_entity_poly.entity_id
_entity_poly.type
_entity_poly.pdbx_seq_one_letter_code
_entity_poly.pdbx_strand_id
1 'polypeptide(L)'
;KVVLPAAKSGLLAAVLLGIGRAVGETMAVLMATGHSINIPFDSTAPYFHPLESVRTLTATIAAELGEAPRLSPNADGTYNVDARHYQALFAIGIVLFSITFVINMIADFVVKGIRKK
;
A
#
# COMPACT_ATOMS: atom_id res chain seq x y z
N LYS A 1 9.38 35.19 -15.57
CA LYS A 1 8.80 34.37 -14.47
C LYS A 1 7.30 34.15 -14.75
N VAL A 2 6.95 33.16 -15.57
CA VAL A 2 5.53 32.90 -15.96
C VAL A 2 5.22 31.40 -16.11
N VAL A 3 6.27 30.57 -16.28
CA VAL A 3 6.14 29.14 -16.60
C VAL A 3 5.59 28.32 -15.42
N LEU A 4 6.05 28.58 -14.19
CA LEU A 4 5.60 27.88 -12.99
C LEU A 4 4.09 28.01 -12.71
N PRO A 5 3.46 29.20 -12.78
CA PRO A 5 2.01 29.32 -12.59
C PRO A 5 1.18 28.71 -13.73
N ALA A 6 1.66 28.78 -14.98
CA ALA A 6 0.96 28.17 -16.12
C ALA A 6 1.02 26.63 -16.11
N ALA A 7 2.10 26.04 -15.57
CA ALA A 7 2.32 24.59 -15.54
C ALA A 7 1.77 23.88 -14.28
N LYS A 8 1.11 24.59 -13.34
CA LYS A 8 0.69 24.00 -12.05
C LYS A 8 -0.21 22.79 -12.20
N SER A 9 -1.17 22.81 -13.13
CA SER A 9 -2.09 21.69 -13.36
C SER A 9 -1.36 20.45 -13.90
N GLY A 10 -0.41 20.64 -14.81
CA GLY A 10 0.42 19.57 -15.38
C GLY A 10 1.38 18.96 -14.34
N LEU A 11 1.99 19.79 -13.49
CA LEU A 11 2.87 19.31 -12.42
C LEU A 11 2.10 18.46 -11.39
N LEU A 12 0.91 18.90 -10.99
CA LEU A 12 0.07 18.13 -10.06
C LEU A 12 -0.36 16.78 -10.66
N ALA A 13 -0.76 16.77 -11.94
CA ALA A 13 -1.10 15.54 -12.64
C ALA A 13 0.10 14.58 -12.73
N ALA A 14 1.31 15.11 -12.99
CA ALA A 14 2.53 14.31 -13.04
C ALA A 14 2.91 13.75 -11.65
N VAL A 15 2.75 14.51 -10.57
CA VAL A 15 2.99 14.04 -9.19
C VAL A 15 2.00 12.96 -8.79
N LEU A 16 0.71 13.17 -9.07
CA LEU A 16 -0.35 12.17 -8.85
C LEU A 16 -0.07 10.86 -9.60
N LEU A 17 0.28 10.98 -10.88
CA LEU A 17 0.63 9.82 -11.72
C LEU A 17 1.91 9.12 -11.22
N GLY A 18 2.91 9.90 -10.77
CA GLY A 18 4.14 9.38 -10.19
C GLY A 18 3.90 8.61 -8.89
N ILE A 19 3.07 9.13 -7.98
CA ILE A 19 2.70 8.44 -6.73
C ILE A 19 1.95 7.13 -7.05
N GLY A 20 0.96 7.18 -7.95
CA GLY A 20 0.22 5.99 -8.36
C GLY A 20 1.11 4.94 -9.01
N ARG A 21 2.10 5.35 -9.81
CA ARG A 21 3.07 4.43 -10.43
C ARG A 21 4.08 3.88 -9.42
N ALA A 22 4.51 4.66 -8.43
CA ALA A 22 5.38 4.16 -7.35
C ALA A 22 4.67 3.08 -6.50
N VAL A 23 3.35 3.23 -6.29
CA VAL A 23 2.52 2.17 -5.68
C VAL A 23 2.31 1.00 -6.65
N GLY A 24 2.25 1.25 -7.96
CA GLY A 24 2.19 0.20 -8.99
C GLY A 24 3.49 -0.61 -9.14
N GLU A 25 4.65 0.02 -8.96
CA GLU A 25 5.97 -0.61 -8.91
C GLU A 25 6.24 -1.31 -7.58
N THR A 26 5.21 -1.67 -6.83
CA THR A 26 5.29 -2.43 -5.57
C THR A 26 6.07 -3.74 -5.70
N MET A 27 6.20 -4.28 -6.91
CA MET A 27 7.07 -5.41 -7.22
C MET A 27 8.58 -5.05 -7.18
N ALA A 28 8.96 -3.84 -7.60
CA ALA A 28 10.33 -3.34 -7.47
C ALA A 28 10.67 -3.03 -6.01
N VAL A 29 9.73 -2.46 -5.26
CA VAL A 29 9.88 -2.23 -3.81
C VAL A 29 10.05 -3.55 -3.06
N LEU A 30 9.30 -4.58 -3.46
CA LEU A 30 9.47 -5.93 -2.95
C LEU A 30 10.88 -6.49 -3.15
N MET A 31 11.40 -6.37 -4.38
CA MET A 31 12.74 -6.84 -4.72
C MET A 31 13.83 -6.08 -3.95
N ALA A 32 13.63 -4.78 -3.71
CA ALA A 32 14.55 -3.95 -2.93
C ALA A 32 14.49 -4.22 -1.41
N THR A 33 13.31 -4.55 -0.88
CA THR A 33 13.09 -4.76 0.55
C THR A 33 13.34 -6.21 0.99
N GLY A 34 13.42 -7.16 0.05
CA GLY A 34 13.78 -8.56 0.31
C GLY A 34 12.69 -9.41 0.98
N HIS A 35 11.51 -8.84 1.28
CA HIS A 35 10.33 -9.56 1.79
C HIS A 35 10.49 -10.25 3.17
N SER A 36 11.42 -9.78 4.00
CA SER A 36 11.63 -10.31 5.35
C SER A 36 10.65 -9.69 6.37
N ILE A 37 10.19 -10.49 7.35
CA ILE A 37 9.32 -10.05 8.45
C ILE A 37 10.19 -9.35 9.51
N ASN A 38 10.73 -8.18 9.17
CA ASN A 38 11.41 -7.31 10.14
C ASN A 38 10.55 -6.08 10.42
N ILE A 39 10.33 -5.80 11.70
CA ILE A 39 9.64 -4.60 12.14
C ILE A 39 10.73 -3.55 12.38
N PRO A 40 10.80 -2.46 11.59
CA PRO A 40 11.85 -1.44 11.70
C PRO A 40 11.78 -0.59 12.99
N PHE A 41 10.93 -0.99 13.94
CA PHE A 41 10.67 -0.35 15.23
C PHE A 41 10.79 -1.36 16.40
N ASP A 42 11.52 -2.46 16.22
CA ASP A 42 11.73 -3.40 17.32
C ASP A 42 12.63 -2.79 18.43
N SER A 43 12.37 -3.24 19.66
CA SER A 43 12.88 -2.83 20.97
C SER A 43 14.40 -2.61 21.10
N THR A 44 15.21 -3.03 20.14
CA THR A 44 16.67 -2.88 20.13
C THR A 44 17.18 -1.59 19.48
N ALA A 45 16.37 -0.88 18.68
CA ALA A 45 16.77 0.38 18.04
C ALA A 45 15.59 1.37 17.89
N PRO A 46 15.53 2.46 18.67
CA PRO A 46 14.44 3.44 18.64
C PRO A 46 14.47 4.40 17.43
N TYR A 47 15.37 4.18 16.46
CA TYR A 47 15.55 5.05 15.28
C TYR A 47 15.19 4.29 13.99
N PHE A 48 14.60 4.98 13.02
CA PHE A 48 14.26 4.42 11.71
C PHE A 48 15.54 3.98 10.98
N HIS A 49 15.71 2.67 10.78
CA HIS A 49 16.82 2.09 10.02
C HIS A 49 16.41 1.88 8.54
N PRO A 50 16.80 2.77 7.61
CA PRO A 50 16.31 2.76 6.22
C PRO A 50 16.85 1.60 5.37
N LEU A 51 17.83 0.84 5.88
CA LEU A 51 18.46 -0.29 5.16
C LEU A 51 17.96 -1.66 5.65
N GLU A 52 17.03 -1.70 6.59
CA GLU A 52 16.45 -2.97 7.04
C GLU A 52 15.43 -3.51 6.05
N SER A 53 15.48 -4.82 5.84
CA SER A 53 14.49 -5.54 5.04
C SER A 53 13.13 -5.49 5.72
N VAL A 54 12.14 -4.92 5.05
CA VAL A 54 10.76 -4.79 5.56
C VAL A 54 9.79 -5.53 4.65
N ARG A 55 8.75 -6.11 5.24
CA ARG A 55 7.67 -6.72 4.46
C ARG A 55 6.56 -5.68 4.24
N THR A 56 6.31 -5.34 2.98
CA THR A 56 5.25 -4.38 2.63
C THR A 56 3.86 -5.03 2.72
N LEU A 57 2.83 -4.22 3.00
CA LEU A 57 1.45 -4.71 3.12
C LEU A 57 0.94 -5.26 1.77
N THR A 58 1.25 -4.58 0.67
CA THR A 58 0.93 -5.03 -0.70
C THR A 58 1.56 -6.37 -1.04
N ALA A 59 2.80 -6.59 -0.60
CA ALA A 59 3.49 -7.86 -0.81
C ALA A 59 2.89 -9.02 -0.03
N THR A 60 2.55 -8.77 1.22
CA THR A 60 1.91 -9.77 2.09
C THR A 60 0.57 -10.18 1.50
N ILE A 61 -0.22 -9.20 1.05
CA ILE A 61 -1.47 -9.39 0.33
C ILE A 61 -1.24 -10.22 -0.95
N ALA A 62 -0.27 -9.85 -1.80
CA ALA A 62 -0.03 -10.53 -3.07
C ALA A 62 0.50 -11.98 -2.90
N ALA A 63 1.37 -12.22 -1.92
CA ALA A 63 1.95 -13.53 -1.65
C ALA A 63 0.96 -14.46 -0.96
N GLU A 64 0.24 -13.97 0.06
CA GLU A 64 -0.53 -14.85 0.94
C GLU A 64 -2.02 -14.91 0.59
N LEU A 65 -2.63 -13.94 -0.14
CA LEU A 65 -4.07 -14.02 -0.50
C LEU A 65 -4.38 -15.16 -1.48
N GLY A 66 -3.38 -15.58 -2.26
CA GLY A 66 -3.51 -16.70 -3.20
C GLY A 66 -3.49 -18.06 -2.49
N GLU A 67 -2.77 -18.15 -1.37
CA GLU A 67 -2.53 -19.38 -0.62
C GLU A 67 -3.41 -19.51 0.64
N ALA A 68 -3.95 -18.40 1.14
CA ALA A 68 -4.83 -18.38 2.31
C ALA A 68 -6.10 -19.21 2.03
N PRO A 69 -6.40 -20.24 2.85
CA PRO A 69 -7.62 -21.01 2.72
C PRO A 69 -8.82 -20.07 2.83
N ARG A 70 -9.52 -19.86 1.71
CA ARG A 70 -10.77 -19.12 1.73
C ARG A 70 -11.75 -19.90 2.60
N LEU A 71 -12.67 -19.20 3.25
CA LEU A 71 -13.78 -19.79 3.98
C LEU A 71 -14.67 -20.56 2.99
N SER A 72 -14.24 -21.75 2.59
CA SER A 72 -14.93 -22.68 1.71
C SER A 72 -15.28 -23.90 2.56
N PRO A 73 -16.54 -24.37 2.51
CA PRO A 73 -16.88 -25.66 3.08
C PRO A 73 -16.00 -26.72 2.41
N ASN A 74 -15.32 -27.54 3.20
CA ASN A 74 -14.69 -28.76 2.70
C ASN A 74 -15.80 -29.73 2.22
N ALA A 75 -15.44 -30.73 1.43
CA ALA A 75 -16.41 -31.69 0.87
C ALA A 75 -17.20 -32.47 1.95
N ASP A 76 -16.76 -32.42 3.20
CA ASP A 76 -17.39 -33.01 4.39
C ASP A 76 -18.33 -32.03 5.14
N GLY A 77 -18.48 -30.79 4.67
CA GLY A 77 -19.29 -29.75 5.33
C GLY A 77 -18.60 -29.03 6.48
N THR A 78 -17.31 -29.32 6.74
CA THR A 78 -16.54 -28.71 7.82
C THR A 78 -15.81 -27.46 7.34
N TYR A 79 -15.67 -26.44 8.20
CA TYR A 79 -14.97 -25.20 7.89
C TYR A 79 -13.49 -25.32 8.27
N ASN A 80 -12.58 -24.81 7.43
CA ASN A 80 -11.16 -24.75 7.75
C ASN A 80 -10.89 -23.78 8.92
N VAL A 81 -10.16 -24.24 9.94
CA VAL A 81 -9.79 -23.45 11.13
C VAL A 81 -8.85 -22.28 10.76
N ASP A 82 -8.21 -22.35 9.58
CA ASP A 82 -7.33 -21.32 9.00
C ASP A 82 -8.07 -20.10 8.43
N ALA A 83 -9.40 -20.06 8.48
CA ALA A 83 -10.20 -18.93 8.01
C ALA A 83 -9.87 -17.59 8.69
N ARG A 84 -9.21 -17.61 9.85
CA ARG A 84 -8.70 -16.41 10.53
C ARG A 84 -7.60 -15.70 9.74
N HIS A 85 -6.78 -16.44 9.00
CA HIS A 85 -5.68 -15.87 8.22
C HIS A 85 -6.19 -15.04 7.04
N TYR A 86 -7.20 -15.54 6.32
CA TYR A 86 -7.87 -14.77 5.26
C TYR A 86 -8.49 -13.47 5.80
N GLN A 87 -9.11 -13.53 6.98
CA GLN A 87 -9.71 -12.37 7.62
C GLN A 87 -8.65 -11.34 8.05
N ALA A 88 -7.47 -11.79 8.50
CA ALA A 88 -6.33 -10.93 8.77
C ALA A 88 -5.85 -10.24 7.48
N LEU A 89 -5.61 -10.98 6.39
CA LEU A 89 -5.21 -10.44 5.08
C LEU A 89 -6.20 -9.40 4.53
N PHE A 90 -7.49 -9.67 4.70
CA PHE A 90 -8.54 -8.73 4.33
C PHE A 90 -8.49 -7.43 5.14
N ALA A 91 -8.24 -7.50 6.44
CA ALA A 91 -8.06 -6.32 7.28
C ALA A 91 -6.85 -5.48 6.83
N ILE A 92 -5.73 -6.11 6.49
CA ILE A 92 -4.55 -5.40 5.94
C ILE A 92 -4.87 -4.74 4.60
N GLY A 93 -5.68 -5.39 3.77
CA GLY A 93 -6.19 -4.83 2.52
C GLY A 93 -7.05 -3.59 2.73
N ILE A 94 -7.94 -3.59 3.72
CA ILE A 94 -8.74 -2.41 4.11
C ILE A 94 -7.82 -1.27 4.59
N VAL A 95 -6.81 -1.57 5.39
CA VAL A 95 -5.84 -0.57 5.88
C VAL A 95 -5.10 0.06 4.70
N LEU A 96 -4.58 -0.76 3.78
CA LEU A 96 -3.88 -0.30 2.59
C LEU A 96 -4.80 0.55 1.69
N PHE A 97 -6.04 0.11 1.49
CA PHE A 97 -7.05 0.86 0.75
C PHE A 97 -7.31 2.22 1.41
N SER A 98 -7.46 2.26 2.73
CA SER A 98 -7.69 3.49 3.48
C SER A 98 -6.53 4.49 3.33
N ILE A 99 -5.29 4.01 3.38
CA ILE A 99 -4.10 4.84 3.16
C ILE A 99 -4.13 5.44 1.74
N THR A 100 -4.35 4.59 0.73
CA THR A 100 -4.37 5.01 -0.68
C THR A 100 -5.53 5.98 -0.94
N PHE A 101 -6.68 5.74 -0.32
CA PHE A 101 -7.85 6.61 -0.39
C PHE A 101 -7.58 7.99 0.23
N VAL A 102 -6.94 8.05 1.40
CA VAL A 102 -6.57 9.32 2.05
C VAL A 102 -5.60 10.11 1.18
N ILE A 103 -4.56 9.46 0.64
CA ILE A 103 -3.59 10.11 -0.26
C ILE A 103 -4.30 10.66 -1.50
N ASN A 104 -5.13 9.85 -2.16
CA ASN A 104 -5.89 10.28 -3.33
C ASN A 104 -6.86 11.41 -2.98
N MET A 105 -7.54 11.36 -1.83
CA MET A 105 -8.48 12.39 -1.41
C MET A 105 -7.80 13.72 -1.09
N ILE A 106 -6.64 13.70 -0.42
CA ILE A 106 -5.82 14.91 -0.19
C ILE A 106 -5.38 15.49 -1.53
N ALA A 107 -4.91 14.64 -2.44
CA ALA A 107 -4.46 15.10 -3.74
C ALA A 107 -5.60 15.71 -4.57
N ASP A 108 -6.79 15.10 -4.56
CA ASP A 108 -8.00 15.66 -5.18
C ASP A 108 -8.40 17.00 -4.56
N PHE A 109 -8.31 17.13 -3.23
CA PHE A 109 -8.62 18.36 -2.53
C PHE A 109 -7.66 19.50 -2.91
N VAL A 110 -6.36 19.22 -2.96
CA VAL A 110 -5.33 20.17 -3.40
C VAL A 110 -5.55 20.61 -4.85
N VAL A 111 -5.87 19.66 -5.74
CA VAL A 111 -6.16 19.96 -7.15
C VAL A 111 -7.41 20.82 -7.31
N LYS A 112 -8.50 20.51 -6.58
CA LYS A 112 -9.73 21.33 -6.58
C LYS A 112 -9.51 22.73 -6.03
N GLY A 113 -8.66 22.89 -5.01
CA GLY A 113 -8.29 24.20 -4.47
C GLY A 113 -7.52 25.08 -5.46
N ILE A 114 -6.72 24.47 -6.34
CA ILE A 114 -5.93 25.18 -7.35
C ILE A 114 -6.78 25.55 -8.58
N ARG A 115 -7.80 24.76 -8.90
CA ARG A 115 -8.70 25.01 -10.05
C ARG A 115 -9.74 26.13 -9.79
N LYS A 116 -9.89 26.58 -8.54
CA LYS A 116 -10.78 27.69 -8.13
C LYS A 116 -10.12 29.07 -8.09
N LYS A 117 -8.83 29.19 -8.44
CA LYS A 117 -8.12 30.44 -8.69
C LYS A 117 -7.68 30.51 -10.15
#